data_AF-A0A1I5KZN5-F1
#
_entry.id   AF-A0A1I5KZN5-F1
#
_cell.length_a   1.000
_cell.length_b   1.000
_cell.length_c   1.000
_cell.angle_alpha   90.00
_cell.angle_beta   90.00
_cell.angle_gamma   90.00
#
_symmetry.space_group_name_H-M   'P 1'
#
loop_
_entity.id
_entity.type
_entity.pdbx_description
1 polymer ?
#
loop_
_entity_poly.entity_id
_entity_poly.type
_entity_poly.pdbx_seq_one_letter_code
_entity_poly.pdbx_strand_id
1 'polypeptide(L)'
;MRLLSNDGLYAADIFIQNDGPIVFAFDNMNSAGPIENRVGWGFDFIRSKDINVISFLETRSTAWYRRTSFFHFLDEIDRAFNFNQFSSRISYGGSMGGYAAGAFASRLNCDSAILLNPISTLNKQLAPWEPRYPKAKKENWESSFHDASEGIIGVSKVFLVADPLLAPDRKHIHRFFQASPRCEFYRIPGVGHGMPRHMHSLGVLKPFVLDILKGNIPDKVAFSAAVRNRRDYLGYYQGIFSNESLHRTPMRTKTLSKNLAKVLNSDQVPKPQAKKMFARMTGKNPSRFGL
;
A
#
# COMPACT_ATOMS: atom_id res chain seq x y z
N MET A 1 2.70 21.27 -10.84
CA MET A 1 3.02 22.30 -9.82
C MET A 1 3.04 21.65 -8.43
N ARG A 2 3.64 22.29 -7.43
CA ARG A 2 3.56 21.86 -6.03
C ARG A 2 2.92 22.95 -5.19
N LEU A 3 1.95 22.59 -4.36
CA LEU A 3 1.35 23.46 -3.35
C LEU A 3 1.75 22.96 -1.94
N LEU A 4 1.86 23.89 -1.00
CA LEU A 4 2.14 23.61 0.41
C LEU A 4 0.96 24.09 1.27
N SER A 5 0.66 23.38 2.34
CA SER A 5 -0.27 23.87 3.37
C SER A 5 0.32 25.10 4.07
N ASN A 6 -0.54 25.94 4.65
CA ASN A 6 -0.11 27.17 5.35
C ASN A 6 0.88 26.91 6.49
N ASP A 7 0.74 25.77 7.19
CA ASP A 7 1.66 25.33 8.25
C ASP A 7 2.91 24.59 7.74
N GLY A 8 3.00 24.38 6.42
CA GLY A 8 4.08 23.67 5.75
C GLY A 8 4.20 22.20 6.12
N LEU A 9 3.18 21.58 6.74
CA LEU A 9 3.17 20.17 7.14
C LEU A 9 2.75 19.21 6.02
N TYR A 10 2.09 19.73 4.99
CA TYR A 10 1.61 18.96 3.85
C TYR A 10 2.02 19.61 2.54
N ALA A 11 2.19 18.78 1.52
CA ALA A 11 2.33 19.22 0.14
C ALA A 11 1.41 18.42 -0.78
N ALA A 12 1.08 19.02 -1.91
CA ALA A 12 0.36 18.39 -3.01
C ALA A 12 1.14 18.58 -4.30
N ASP A 13 1.55 17.49 -4.94
CA ASP A 13 2.07 17.48 -6.30
C ASP A 13 0.91 17.33 -7.28
N ILE A 14 0.78 18.30 -8.19
CA ILE A 14 -0.40 18.47 -9.02
C ILE A 14 -0.02 18.48 -10.49
N PHE A 15 -0.71 17.63 -11.24
CA PHE A 15 -0.69 17.59 -12.70
C PHE A 15 -2.12 17.41 -13.18
N ILE A 16 -2.68 18.45 -13.79
CA ILE A 16 -4.05 18.48 -14.31
C ILE A 16 -3.99 19.12 -15.69
N GLN A 17 -4.62 18.48 -16.68
CA GLN A 17 -4.61 18.94 -18.07
C GLN A 17 -6.00 19.07 -18.69
N ASN A 18 -7.00 18.36 -18.17
CA ASN A 18 -8.36 18.30 -18.70
C ASN A 18 -9.35 17.79 -17.64
N ASP A 19 -10.63 17.66 -17.99
CA ASP A 19 -11.70 17.15 -17.13
C ASP A 19 -11.81 15.61 -17.12
N GLY A 20 -10.77 14.93 -17.61
CA GLY A 20 -10.64 13.47 -17.59
C GLY A 20 -10.46 12.89 -16.18
N PRO A 21 -10.20 11.57 -16.07
CA PRO A 21 -10.03 10.91 -14.78
C PRO A 21 -8.91 11.54 -13.94
N ILE A 22 -9.14 11.66 -12.62
CA ILE A 22 -8.16 12.14 -11.66
C ILE A 22 -7.85 11.08 -10.60
N VAL A 23 -6.57 11.00 -10.25
CA VAL A 23 -6.07 10.17 -9.15
C VAL A 23 -5.69 11.05 -7.95
N PHE A 24 -6.34 10.81 -6.82
CA PHE A 24 -5.93 11.32 -5.51
C PHE A 24 -5.00 10.30 -4.86
N ALA A 25 -3.70 10.51 -5.02
CA ALA A 25 -2.68 9.64 -4.47
C ALA A 25 -2.26 10.10 -3.07
N PHE A 26 -2.08 9.16 -2.15
CA PHE A 26 -1.67 9.43 -0.79
C PHE A 26 -0.36 8.72 -0.49
N ASP A 27 0.63 9.52 -0.15
CA ASP A 27 1.97 9.05 0.16
C ASP A 27 2.04 8.34 1.52
N ASN A 28 2.94 7.36 1.63
CA ASN A 28 3.10 6.50 2.80
C ASN A 28 4.41 6.73 3.58
N MET A 29 5.06 7.88 3.34
CA MET A 29 6.33 8.31 3.95
C MET A 29 7.55 7.43 3.62
N ASN A 30 7.39 6.34 2.88
CA ASN A 30 8.47 5.46 2.43
C ASN A 30 8.93 5.73 0.98
N SER A 31 8.36 6.72 0.30
CA SER A 31 8.83 7.16 -1.02
C SER A 31 10.27 7.67 -0.92
N ALA A 32 11.10 7.32 -1.91
CA ALA A 32 12.54 7.62 -1.87
C ALA A 32 12.84 9.12 -1.91
N GLY A 33 13.88 9.55 -1.20
CA GLY A 33 14.42 10.92 -1.23
C GLY A 33 14.32 11.66 0.12
N PRO A 34 15.13 12.73 0.30
CA PRO A 34 14.99 13.62 1.45
C PRO A 34 13.62 14.28 1.41
N ILE A 35 13.01 14.45 2.59
CA ILE A 35 11.63 14.91 2.72
C ILE A 35 11.37 16.22 1.94
N GLU A 36 12.37 17.10 1.87
CA GLU A 36 12.33 18.40 1.19
C GLU A 36 12.13 18.30 -0.33
N ASN A 37 12.72 17.30 -1.00
CA ASN A 37 12.68 17.13 -2.47
C ASN A 37 11.89 15.91 -2.92
N ARG A 38 11.18 15.28 -2.00
CA ARG A 38 10.45 14.04 -2.24
C ARG A 38 9.23 14.29 -3.09
N VAL A 39 9.06 13.54 -4.17
CA VAL A 39 7.86 13.55 -5.01
C VAL A 39 6.81 12.63 -4.37
N GLY A 40 5.55 13.06 -4.40
CA GLY A 40 4.42 12.31 -3.87
C GLY A 40 4.24 10.95 -4.56
N TRP A 41 3.75 9.98 -3.78
CA TRP A 41 3.45 8.63 -4.26
C TRP A 41 2.68 8.64 -5.58
N GLY A 42 3.15 7.83 -6.55
CA GLY A 42 2.48 7.63 -7.83
C GLY A 42 2.50 8.82 -8.81
N PHE A 43 2.91 10.03 -8.38
CA PHE A 43 2.81 11.24 -9.18
C PHE A 43 3.49 11.11 -10.55
N ASP A 44 4.79 10.80 -10.57
CA ASP A 44 5.54 10.69 -11.84
C ASP A 44 5.00 9.60 -12.75
N PHE A 45 4.62 8.46 -12.17
CA PHE A 45 4.08 7.36 -12.94
C PHE A 45 2.74 7.72 -13.60
N ILE A 46 1.81 8.29 -12.84
CA ILE A 46 0.46 8.65 -13.34
C ILE A 46 0.57 9.81 -14.33
N ARG A 47 1.38 10.82 -14.02
CA ARG A 47 1.71 11.92 -14.93
C ARG A 47 2.29 11.42 -16.25
N SER A 48 3.19 10.43 -16.22
CA SER A 48 3.76 9.83 -17.45
C SER A 48 2.75 9.09 -18.34
N LYS A 49 1.49 9.00 -17.92
CA LYS A 49 0.39 8.39 -18.66
C LYS A 49 -0.64 9.44 -19.09
N ASP A 50 -0.34 10.72 -18.92
CA ASP A 50 -1.22 11.86 -19.23
C ASP A 50 -2.57 11.77 -18.50
N ILE A 51 -2.55 11.28 -17.25
CA ILE A 51 -3.71 11.18 -16.36
C ILE A 51 -3.58 12.24 -15.26
N ASN A 52 -4.68 12.90 -14.94
CA ASN A 52 -4.69 13.91 -13.88
C ASN A 52 -4.33 13.26 -12.54
N VAL A 53 -3.48 13.92 -11.75
CA VAL A 53 -3.06 13.42 -10.45
C VAL A 53 -2.82 14.56 -9.48
N ILE A 54 -3.34 14.39 -8.27
CA ILE A 54 -2.95 15.14 -7.08
C ILE A 54 -2.37 14.13 -6.10
N SER A 55 -1.07 14.23 -5.83
CA SER A 55 -0.40 13.38 -4.85
C SER A 55 -0.13 14.16 -3.57
N PHE A 56 -0.80 13.77 -2.50
CA PHE A 56 -0.66 14.37 -1.17
C PHE A 56 0.47 13.69 -0.40
N LEU A 57 1.25 14.48 0.32
CA LEU A 57 2.33 14.00 1.18
C LEU A 57 2.47 14.82 2.46
N GLU A 58 2.92 14.15 3.52
CA GLU A 58 3.42 14.80 4.73
C GLU A 58 4.90 15.18 4.55
N THR A 59 5.26 16.39 4.96
CA THR A 59 6.56 17.04 4.67
C THR A 59 7.46 17.20 5.90
N ARG A 60 7.00 16.84 7.10
CA ARG A 60 7.82 16.96 8.32
C ARG A 60 7.65 15.80 9.29
N SER A 61 6.41 15.34 9.47
CA SER A 61 6.09 14.31 10.46
C SER A 61 5.04 13.35 9.93
N THR A 62 5.12 12.09 10.35
CA THR A 62 4.13 11.06 10.02
C THR A 62 2.90 11.20 10.93
N ALA A 63 1.97 12.10 10.61
CA ALA A 63 0.74 12.33 11.36
C ALA A 63 -0.46 11.57 10.77
N TRP A 64 -0.22 10.73 9.76
CA TRP A 64 -1.24 9.88 9.15
C TRP A 64 -2.42 10.68 8.59
N TYR A 65 -2.19 11.91 8.14
CA TYR A 65 -3.25 12.79 7.63
C TYR A 65 -4.37 13.03 8.66
N ARG A 66 -4.09 12.89 9.97
CA ARG A 66 -5.08 13.01 11.06
C ARG A 66 -5.28 14.43 11.58
N ARG A 67 -4.38 15.36 11.24
CA ARG A 67 -4.47 16.74 11.74
C ARG A 67 -5.46 17.53 10.91
N THR A 68 -6.21 18.41 11.59
CA THR A 68 -7.20 19.29 10.96
C THR A 68 -6.60 20.19 9.86
N SER A 69 -5.31 20.55 9.96
CA SER A 69 -4.63 21.30 8.90
C SER A 69 -4.55 20.54 7.57
N PHE A 70 -4.55 19.20 7.57
CA PHE A 70 -4.72 18.44 6.33
C PHE A 70 -6.12 18.61 5.74
N PHE A 71 -7.15 18.59 6.57
CA PHE A 71 -8.54 18.70 6.10
C PHE A 71 -8.76 20.08 5.47
N HIS A 72 -8.27 21.14 6.10
CA HIS A 72 -8.30 22.48 5.52
C HIS A 72 -7.52 22.58 4.21
N PHE A 73 -6.33 21.98 4.14
CA PHE A 73 -5.53 21.95 2.92
C PHE A 73 -6.24 21.18 1.79
N LEU A 74 -6.91 20.07 2.11
CA LEU A 74 -7.72 19.32 1.16
C LEU A 74 -8.88 20.16 0.63
N ASP A 75 -9.57 20.90 1.51
CA ASP A 75 -10.67 21.81 1.12
C ASP A 75 -10.18 22.99 0.27
N GLU A 76 -8.99 23.53 0.54
CA GLU A 76 -8.35 24.58 -0.27
C GLU A 76 -8.06 24.09 -1.69
N ILE A 77 -7.51 22.88 -1.82
CA ILE A 77 -7.21 22.27 -3.12
C ILE A 77 -8.51 21.95 -3.87
N ASP A 78 -9.53 21.41 -3.19
CA ASP A 78 -10.84 21.15 -3.79
C ASP A 78 -11.47 22.45 -4.32
N ARG A 79 -11.43 23.54 -3.55
CA ARG A 79 -11.90 24.86 -4.04
C ARG A 79 -11.10 25.38 -5.24
N ALA A 80 -9.78 25.17 -5.26
CA ALA A 80 -8.92 25.65 -6.34
C ALA A 80 -9.11 24.87 -7.65
N PHE A 81 -9.38 23.57 -7.57
CA PHE A 81 -9.44 22.68 -8.74
C PHE A 81 -10.82 22.04 -8.98
N ASN A 82 -11.84 22.42 -8.22
CA ASN A 82 -13.23 21.93 -8.31
C ASN A 82 -13.31 20.43 -8.62
N PHE A 83 -13.12 19.55 -7.64
CA PHE A 83 -13.01 18.10 -7.90
C PHE A 83 -14.24 17.49 -8.60
N ASN A 84 -15.38 18.17 -8.57
CA ASN A 84 -16.59 17.73 -9.25
C ASN A 84 -16.49 17.82 -10.80
N GLN A 85 -15.52 18.54 -11.36
CA GLN A 85 -15.35 18.64 -12.82
C GLN A 85 -14.80 17.35 -13.46
N PHE A 86 -14.11 16.51 -12.69
CA PHE A 86 -13.45 15.32 -13.23
C PHE A 86 -14.44 14.17 -13.50
N SER A 87 -14.34 13.57 -14.67
CA SER A 87 -15.23 12.50 -15.15
C SER A 87 -15.15 11.21 -14.32
N SER A 88 -14.02 10.94 -13.68
CA SER A 88 -13.89 9.89 -12.68
C SER A 88 -12.82 10.23 -11.65
N ARG A 89 -13.01 9.78 -10.40
CA ARG A 89 -12.15 10.06 -9.26
C ARG A 89 -11.69 8.77 -8.60
N ILE A 90 -10.37 8.61 -8.46
CA ILE A 90 -9.76 7.39 -7.93
C ILE A 90 -8.87 7.75 -6.75
N SER A 91 -9.09 7.15 -5.58
CA SER A 91 -8.15 7.27 -4.47
C SER A 91 -7.12 6.14 -4.52
N TYR A 92 -5.85 6.45 -4.19
CA TYR A 92 -4.77 5.47 -4.30
C TYR A 92 -3.71 5.63 -3.21
N GLY A 93 -3.38 4.55 -2.50
CA GLY A 93 -2.24 4.56 -1.58
C GLY A 93 -1.92 3.20 -0.98
N GLY A 94 -0.79 3.13 -0.27
CA GLY A 94 -0.38 1.93 0.44
C GLY A 94 -0.04 2.15 1.92
N SER A 95 -0.31 1.20 2.80
CA SER A 95 -0.09 1.33 4.26
C SER A 95 -0.80 2.57 4.84
N MET A 96 -0.07 3.54 5.39
CA MET A 96 -0.58 4.86 5.79
C MET A 96 -1.27 5.61 4.64
N GLY A 97 -0.73 5.56 3.43
CA GLY A 97 -1.39 6.13 2.25
C GLY A 97 -2.66 5.36 1.89
N GLY A 98 -2.70 4.05 2.16
CA GLY A 98 -3.89 3.21 1.97
C GLY A 98 -4.98 3.51 2.99
N TYR A 99 -4.59 3.85 4.23
CA TYR A 99 -5.50 4.44 5.22
C TYR A 99 -6.15 5.72 4.64
N ALA A 100 -5.34 6.71 4.25
CA ALA A 100 -5.86 8.00 3.79
C ALA A 100 -6.70 7.86 2.53
N ALA A 101 -6.24 7.09 1.54
CA ALA A 101 -6.99 6.81 0.33
C ALA A 101 -8.37 6.20 0.61
N GLY A 102 -8.51 5.34 1.63
CA GLY A 102 -9.81 4.81 2.04
C GLY A 102 -10.62 5.82 2.86
N ALA A 103 -10.01 6.49 3.83
CA ALA A 103 -10.69 7.41 4.74
C ALA A 103 -11.31 8.63 4.05
N PHE A 104 -10.65 9.17 3.02
CA PHE A 104 -11.14 10.34 2.28
C PHE A 104 -11.89 9.98 1.00
N ALA A 105 -12.05 8.70 0.64
CA ALA A 105 -12.63 8.30 -0.64
C ALA A 105 -14.03 8.87 -0.87
N SER A 106 -14.92 8.75 0.13
CA SER A 106 -16.28 9.30 0.07
C SER A 106 -16.29 10.83 0.05
N ARG A 107 -15.47 11.52 0.87
CA ARG A 107 -15.32 12.99 0.85
C ARG A 107 -14.85 13.51 -0.50
N LEU A 108 -14.02 12.74 -1.19
CA LEU A 108 -13.51 13.03 -2.52
C LEU A 108 -14.42 12.50 -3.64
N ASN A 109 -15.63 12.02 -3.33
CA ASN A 109 -16.58 11.47 -4.29
C ASN A 109 -15.93 10.45 -5.25
N CYS A 110 -15.03 9.60 -4.74
CA CYS A 110 -14.29 8.63 -5.55
C CYS A 110 -15.19 7.51 -6.06
N ASP A 111 -15.05 7.18 -7.33
CA ASP A 111 -15.70 6.02 -7.95
C ASP A 111 -14.97 4.73 -7.59
N SER A 112 -13.65 4.81 -7.46
CA SER A 112 -12.79 3.67 -7.15
C SER A 112 -11.73 4.00 -6.10
N ALA A 113 -11.34 3.00 -5.32
CA ALA A 113 -10.27 3.10 -4.33
C ALA A 113 -9.26 1.96 -4.51
N ILE A 114 -7.98 2.29 -4.65
CA ILE A 114 -6.86 1.34 -4.75
C ILE A 114 -6.11 1.35 -3.42
N LEU A 115 -6.33 0.33 -2.59
CA LEU A 115 -5.82 0.26 -1.23
C LEU A 115 -4.82 -0.90 -1.09
N LEU A 116 -3.53 -0.55 -1.01
CA LEU A 116 -2.43 -1.52 -0.90
C LEU A 116 -2.04 -1.70 0.58
N ASN A 117 -2.13 -2.93 1.09
CA ASN A 117 -1.92 -3.29 2.50
C ASN A 117 -2.47 -2.23 3.48
N PRO A 118 -3.74 -1.80 3.33
CA PRO A 118 -4.25 -0.66 4.07
C PRO A 118 -4.38 -0.99 5.56
N ILE A 119 -4.12 0.02 6.37
CA ILE A 119 -4.48 0.03 7.78
C ILE A 119 -5.81 0.77 7.87
N SER A 120 -6.90 0.11 8.24
CA SER A 120 -8.20 0.79 8.28
C SER A 120 -8.27 1.86 9.36
N THR A 121 -7.75 1.58 10.56
CA THR A 121 -7.71 2.53 11.67
C THR A 121 -6.61 2.14 12.66
N LEU A 122 -6.07 3.12 13.39
CA LEU A 122 -5.23 2.87 14.58
C LEU A 122 -5.97 3.21 15.90
N ASN A 123 -7.27 3.46 15.84
CA ASN A 123 -8.11 3.58 17.03
C ASN A 123 -8.03 2.29 17.86
N LYS A 124 -7.58 2.39 19.12
CA LYS A 124 -7.36 1.24 20.00
C LYS A 124 -8.65 0.50 20.38
N GLN A 125 -9.80 1.17 20.34
CA GLN A 125 -11.09 0.55 20.61
C GLN A 125 -11.56 -0.30 19.41
N LEU A 126 -11.30 0.18 18.19
CA LEU A 126 -11.71 -0.50 16.94
C LEU A 126 -10.73 -1.57 16.47
N ALA A 127 -9.43 -1.36 16.72
CA ALA A 127 -8.35 -2.27 16.32
C ALA A 127 -7.36 -2.54 17.49
N PRO A 128 -7.82 -3.08 18.64
CA PRO A 128 -6.95 -3.37 19.79
C PRO A 128 -5.85 -4.39 19.47
N TRP A 129 -6.06 -5.19 18.42
CA TRP A 129 -5.17 -6.23 17.93
C TRP A 129 -4.07 -5.74 16.99
N GLU A 130 -4.05 -4.46 16.62
CA GLU A 130 -3.03 -3.88 15.77
C GLU A 130 -1.90 -3.34 16.66
N PRO A 131 -0.76 -4.04 16.85
CA PRO A 131 0.29 -3.56 17.74
C PRO A 131 1.21 -2.51 17.08
N ARG A 132 1.21 -2.43 15.75
CA ARG A 132 2.15 -1.62 14.96
C ARG A 132 1.86 -0.13 15.15
N TYR A 133 2.82 0.70 14.78
CA TYR A 133 2.72 2.17 14.74
C TYR A 133 2.37 2.86 16.09
N PRO A 134 3.09 2.58 17.20
CA PRO A 134 2.79 3.17 18.51
C PRO A 134 2.87 4.71 18.54
N LYS A 135 3.70 5.33 17.70
CA LYS A 135 3.75 6.81 17.58
C LYS A 135 2.48 7.37 16.93
N ALA A 136 2.03 6.76 15.84
CA ALA A 136 0.84 7.21 15.11
C ALA A 136 -0.46 7.02 15.90
N LYS A 137 -0.52 6.02 16.79
CA LYS A 137 -1.63 5.84 17.75
C LYS A 137 -1.83 7.01 18.72
N LYS A 138 -0.88 7.96 18.79
CA LYS A 138 -1.00 9.18 19.61
C LYS A 138 -1.77 10.29 18.89
N GLU A 139 -1.94 10.20 17.57
CA GLU A 139 -2.79 11.13 16.83
C GLU A 139 -4.26 10.95 17.25
N ASN A 140 -5.13 11.90 16.92
CA ASN A 140 -6.55 11.82 17.26
C ASN A 140 -7.26 10.81 16.32
N TRP A 141 -7.63 9.65 16.86
CA TRP A 141 -8.37 8.58 16.16
C TRP A 141 -9.85 8.50 16.53
N GLU A 142 -10.41 9.57 17.11
CA GLU A 142 -11.83 9.67 17.50
C GLU A 142 -12.57 10.75 16.70
N SER A 143 -11.84 11.66 16.03
CA SER A 143 -12.41 12.68 15.13
C SER A 143 -12.75 12.14 13.74
N SER A 144 -13.38 12.97 12.89
CA SER A 144 -13.70 12.65 11.50
C SER A 144 -12.58 11.94 10.74
N PHE A 145 -12.97 11.06 9.81
CA PHE A 145 -12.07 10.23 9.01
C PHE A 145 -11.23 9.21 9.81
N HIS A 146 -11.57 8.92 11.08
CA HIS A 146 -10.77 8.01 11.92
C HIS A 146 -10.72 6.55 11.42
N ASP A 147 -11.65 6.15 10.56
CA ASP A 147 -11.70 4.79 10.03
C ASP A 147 -11.89 4.78 8.51
N ALA A 148 -10.90 4.23 7.82
CA ALA A 148 -10.92 4.08 6.38
C ALA A 148 -11.98 3.08 5.91
N SER A 149 -12.42 2.12 6.74
CA SER A 149 -13.55 1.26 6.34
C SER A 149 -14.87 2.02 6.25
N GLU A 150 -15.05 3.11 7.00
CA GLU A 150 -16.23 3.97 6.86
C GLU A 150 -16.10 4.89 5.64
N GLY A 151 -14.90 5.42 5.40
CA GLY A 151 -14.63 6.34 4.29
C GLY A 151 -14.84 5.75 2.88
N ILE A 152 -14.90 4.43 2.75
CA ILE A 152 -15.20 3.75 1.48
C ILE A 152 -16.69 3.44 1.25
N ILE A 153 -17.57 3.73 2.22
CA ILE A 153 -19.01 3.52 2.06
C ILE A 153 -19.50 4.43 0.92
N GLY A 154 -20.20 3.84 -0.05
CA GLY A 154 -20.67 4.52 -1.26
C GLY A 154 -19.72 4.47 -2.46
N VAL A 155 -18.45 4.14 -2.27
CA VAL A 155 -17.47 3.96 -3.37
C VAL A 155 -17.88 2.76 -4.23
N SER A 156 -17.84 2.88 -5.56
CA SER A 156 -18.36 1.86 -6.48
C SER A 156 -17.47 0.62 -6.60
N LYS A 157 -16.14 0.80 -6.58
CA LYS A 157 -15.19 -0.33 -6.63
C LYS A 157 -14.04 -0.11 -5.65
N VAL A 158 -13.82 -1.04 -4.72
CA VAL A 158 -12.72 -0.94 -3.75
C VAL A 158 -11.75 -2.10 -3.95
N PHE A 159 -10.55 -1.81 -4.44
CA PHE A 159 -9.52 -2.80 -4.72
C PHE A 159 -8.55 -2.91 -3.55
N LEU A 160 -8.63 -4.03 -2.84
CA LEU A 160 -7.79 -4.35 -1.69
C LEU A 160 -6.66 -5.28 -2.13
N VAL A 161 -5.41 -4.96 -1.81
CA VAL A 161 -4.27 -5.86 -2.05
C VAL A 161 -3.49 -6.08 -0.77
N ALA A 162 -3.37 -7.31 -0.27
CA ALA A 162 -2.65 -7.58 0.98
C ALA A 162 -2.11 -9.01 1.04
N ASP A 163 -1.21 -9.25 2.01
CA ASP A 163 -0.81 -10.60 2.38
C ASP A 163 -1.84 -11.21 3.35
N PRO A 164 -2.64 -12.21 2.94
CA PRO A 164 -3.61 -12.86 3.82
C PRO A 164 -2.97 -13.68 4.96
N LEU A 165 -1.67 -13.96 4.89
CA LEU A 165 -0.95 -14.72 5.93
C LEU A 165 -0.40 -13.82 7.04
N LEU A 166 -0.39 -12.49 6.84
CA LEU A 166 -0.02 -11.53 7.87
C LEU A 166 -1.26 -11.16 8.68
N ALA A 167 -1.32 -11.59 9.94
CA ALA A 167 -2.54 -11.51 10.74
C ALA A 167 -3.09 -10.08 10.91
N PRO A 168 -2.27 -9.04 11.21
CA PRO A 168 -2.78 -7.66 11.28
C PRO A 168 -3.37 -7.16 9.96
N ASP A 169 -2.69 -7.35 8.83
CA ASP A 169 -3.19 -6.94 7.51
C ASP A 169 -4.49 -7.67 7.15
N ARG A 170 -4.57 -8.99 7.41
CA ARG A 170 -5.81 -9.76 7.20
C ARG A 170 -6.98 -9.19 8.00
N LYS A 171 -6.75 -8.80 9.25
CA LYS A 171 -7.81 -8.21 10.10
C LYS A 171 -8.25 -6.83 9.60
N HIS A 172 -7.33 -6.00 9.07
CA HIS A 172 -7.73 -4.75 8.41
C HIS A 172 -8.55 -5.01 7.15
N ILE A 173 -8.13 -5.94 6.28
CA ILE A 173 -8.90 -6.34 5.11
C ILE A 173 -10.31 -6.80 5.49
N HIS A 174 -10.46 -7.56 6.58
CA HIS A 174 -11.76 -7.99 7.06
C HIS A 174 -12.68 -6.82 7.41
N ARG A 175 -12.15 -5.76 8.06
CA ARG A 175 -12.94 -4.55 8.38
C ARG A 175 -13.52 -3.88 7.13
N PHE A 176 -12.74 -3.78 6.05
CA PHE A 176 -13.24 -3.24 4.77
C PHE A 176 -14.37 -4.09 4.18
N PHE A 177 -14.24 -5.42 4.21
CA PHE A 177 -15.31 -6.33 3.76
C PHE A 177 -16.58 -6.26 4.60
N GLN A 178 -16.46 -6.03 5.91
CA GLN A 178 -17.62 -5.83 6.78
C GLN A 178 -18.34 -4.51 6.47
N ALA A 179 -17.61 -3.47 6.08
CA ALA A 179 -18.19 -2.16 5.81
C ALA A 179 -18.78 -2.03 4.39
N SER A 180 -18.26 -2.75 3.39
CA SER A 180 -18.75 -2.63 2.01
C SER A 180 -18.68 -3.94 1.23
N PRO A 181 -19.79 -4.37 0.58
CA PRO A 181 -19.80 -5.53 -0.30
C PRO A 181 -19.09 -5.28 -1.64
N ARG A 182 -18.71 -4.02 -1.93
CA ARG A 182 -18.04 -3.61 -3.19
C ARG A 182 -16.51 -3.81 -3.15
N CYS A 183 -16.01 -4.45 -2.10
CA CYS A 183 -14.60 -4.75 -1.95
C CYS A 183 -14.18 -5.97 -2.79
N GLU A 184 -13.06 -5.82 -3.51
CA GLU A 184 -12.39 -6.89 -4.22
C GLU A 184 -11.00 -7.14 -3.65
N PHE A 185 -10.70 -8.38 -3.25
CA PHE A 185 -9.43 -8.72 -2.62
C PHE A 185 -8.48 -9.51 -3.54
N TYR A 186 -7.32 -8.91 -3.78
CA TYR A 186 -6.19 -9.47 -4.51
C TYR A 186 -5.11 -9.86 -3.52
N ARG A 187 -4.69 -11.13 -3.57
CA ARG A 187 -3.88 -11.74 -2.52
C ARG A 187 -2.45 -11.93 -2.98
N ILE A 188 -1.49 -11.54 -2.15
CA ILE A 188 -0.07 -11.90 -2.33
C ILE A 188 0.41 -12.64 -1.07
N PRO A 189 0.28 -13.99 -1.01
CA PRO A 189 0.53 -14.72 0.22
C PRO A 189 2.01 -14.85 0.58
N GLY A 190 2.34 -14.50 1.82
CA GLY A 190 3.63 -14.72 2.48
C GLY A 190 4.71 -13.68 2.18
N VAL A 191 4.37 -12.53 1.61
CA VAL A 191 5.33 -11.43 1.36
C VAL A 191 5.39 -10.42 2.50
N GLY A 192 4.41 -10.42 3.42
CA GLY A 192 4.31 -9.47 4.52
C GLY A 192 3.73 -8.11 4.10
N HIS A 193 4.05 -7.08 4.89
CA HIS A 193 3.62 -5.69 4.68
C HIS A 193 4.52 -4.95 3.66
N GLY A 194 4.04 -3.85 3.08
CA GLY A 194 4.78 -3.09 2.06
C GLY A 194 4.46 -3.53 0.63
N MET A 195 3.17 -3.74 0.36
CA MET A 195 2.66 -4.32 -0.88
C MET A 195 3.13 -3.60 -2.16
N PRO A 196 3.28 -2.26 -2.22
CA PRO A 196 3.76 -1.63 -3.44
C PRO A 196 5.11 -2.14 -3.93
N ARG A 197 6.08 -2.34 -3.00
CA ARG A 197 7.40 -2.91 -3.32
C ARG A 197 7.29 -4.35 -3.84
N HIS A 198 6.45 -5.16 -3.21
CA HIS A 198 6.26 -6.55 -3.60
C HIS A 198 5.60 -6.65 -4.98
N MET A 199 4.54 -5.87 -5.22
CA MET A 199 3.88 -5.82 -6.51
C MET A 199 4.81 -5.30 -7.62
N HIS A 200 5.65 -4.30 -7.33
CA HIS A 200 6.64 -3.79 -8.27
C HIS A 200 7.66 -4.87 -8.65
N SER A 201 8.24 -5.55 -7.65
CA SER A 201 9.23 -6.61 -7.86
C SER A 201 8.66 -7.81 -8.63
N LEU A 202 7.35 -8.06 -8.49
CA LEU A 202 6.65 -9.11 -9.22
C LEU A 202 6.15 -8.67 -10.60
N GLY A 203 6.35 -7.41 -10.99
CA GLY A 203 5.87 -6.86 -12.27
C GLY A 203 4.35 -6.68 -12.35
N VAL A 204 3.62 -6.82 -11.24
CA VAL A 204 2.14 -6.75 -11.23
C VAL A 204 1.59 -5.38 -10.86
N LEU A 205 2.39 -4.48 -10.27
CA LEU A 205 1.90 -3.17 -9.82
C LEU A 205 1.38 -2.30 -10.96
N LYS A 206 2.21 -2.10 -11.99
CA LYS A 206 1.90 -1.26 -13.14
C LYS A 206 0.65 -1.73 -13.90
N PRO A 207 0.54 -2.99 -14.35
CA PRO A 207 -0.66 -3.44 -15.05
C PRO A 207 -1.92 -3.33 -14.18
N PHE A 208 -1.83 -3.71 -12.90
CA PHE A 208 -2.95 -3.63 -11.97
C PHE A 208 -3.51 -2.21 -11.82
N VAL A 209 -2.63 -1.22 -11.62
CA VAL A 209 -3.06 0.18 -11.49
C VAL A 209 -3.62 0.70 -12.80
N LEU A 210 -2.96 0.44 -13.94
CA LEU A 210 -3.41 0.93 -15.24
C LEU A 210 -4.78 0.38 -15.65
N ASP A 211 -5.10 -0.87 -15.32
CA ASP A 211 -6.44 -1.42 -15.57
C ASP A 211 -7.50 -0.59 -14.83
N ILE A 212 -7.27 -0.29 -13.55
CA ILE A 212 -8.20 0.47 -12.72
C ILE A 212 -8.32 1.91 -13.23
N LEU A 213 -7.21 2.55 -13.61
CA LEU A 213 -7.22 3.91 -14.16
C LEU A 213 -8.00 4.01 -15.48
N LYS A 214 -8.10 2.90 -16.23
CA LYS A 214 -8.92 2.79 -17.46
C LYS A 214 -10.37 2.39 -17.18
N GLY A 215 -10.79 2.27 -15.92
CA GLY A 215 -12.12 1.84 -15.51
C GLY A 215 -12.33 0.32 -15.50
N ASN A 216 -11.28 -0.47 -15.79
CA ASN A 216 -11.34 -1.93 -15.84
C ASN A 216 -11.18 -2.54 -14.44
N ILE A 217 -11.66 -3.78 -14.29
CA ILE A 217 -11.38 -4.62 -13.12
C ILE A 217 -10.19 -5.50 -13.47
N PRO A 218 -9.09 -5.47 -12.69
CA PRO A 218 -7.94 -6.35 -12.95
C PRO A 218 -8.32 -7.83 -12.93
N ASP A 219 -7.81 -8.62 -13.87
CA ASP A 219 -8.10 -10.05 -13.91
C ASP A 219 -7.47 -10.78 -12.71
N LYS A 220 -8.30 -11.36 -11.83
CA LYS A 220 -7.86 -12.11 -10.65
C LYS A 220 -7.09 -13.38 -10.98
N VAL A 221 -7.44 -14.07 -12.05
CA VAL A 221 -6.78 -15.30 -12.50
C VAL A 221 -5.38 -14.96 -13.01
N ALA A 222 -5.28 -13.96 -13.90
CA ALA A 222 -4.00 -13.48 -14.41
C ALA A 222 -3.11 -12.93 -13.28
N PHE A 223 -3.67 -12.12 -12.38
CA PHE A 223 -2.97 -11.61 -11.20
C PHE A 223 -2.44 -12.73 -10.32
N SER A 224 -3.28 -13.72 -9.99
CA SER A 224 -2.88 -14.86 -9.17
C SER A 224 -1.82 -15.72 -9.84
N ALA A 225 -1.86 -15.81 -11.17
CA ALA A 225 -0.84 -16.49 -11.96
C ALA A 225 0.51 -15.79 -11.86
N ALA A 226 0.57 -14.49 -12.10
CA ALA A 226 1.80 -13.69 -11.98
C ALA A 226 2.36 -13.72 -10.55
N VAL A 227 1.51 -13.66 -9.52
CA VAL A 227 1.90 -13.74 -8.10
C VAL A 227 2.58 -15.07 -7.73
N ARG A 228 2.42 -16.15 -8.51
CA ARG A 228 3.18 -17.41 -8.27
C ARG A 228 4.68 -17.24 -8.46
N ASN A 229 5.12 -16.30 -9.29
CA ASN A 229 6.54 -15.97 -9.51
C ASN A 229 7.23 -15.42 -8.25
N ARG A 230 6.48 -15.11 -7.18
CA ARG A 230 7.07 -14.75 -5.88
C ARG A 230 7.98 -15.82 -5.30
N ARG A 231 7.87 -17.07 -5.75
CA ARG A 231 8.76 -18.17 -5.34
C ARG A 231 10.20 -17.97 -5.78
N ASP A 232 10.44 -17.09 -6.75
CA ASP A 232 11.77 -16.76 -7.26
C ASP A 232 12.20 -15.34 -6.82
N TYR A 233 11.47 -14.73 -5.89
CA TYR A 233 11.71 -13.39 -5.38
C TYR A 233 12.15 -13.42 -3.92
N LEU A 234 13.34 -12.89 -3.64
CA LEU A 234 13.92 -12.89 -2.29
C LEU A 234 13.02 -12.28 -1.20
N GLY A 235 12.26 -11.22 -1.52
CA GLY A 235 11.37 -10.58 -0.55
C GLY A 235 10.20 -11.46 -0.10
N TYR A 236 9.81 -12.47 -0.88
CA TYR A 236 8.87 -13.49 -0.42
C TYR A 236 9.45 -14.30 0.75
N TYR A 237 10.74 -14.64 0.67
CA TYR A 237 11.39 -15.40 1.74
C TYR A 237 11.61 -14.57 3.00
N GLN A 238 11.91 -13.28 2.85
CA GLN A 238 11.96 -12.34 3.97
C GLN A 238 10.63 -12.28 4.70
N GLY A 239 9.50 -12.24 3.97
CA GLY A 239 8.16 -12.24 4.54
C GLY A 239 7.79 -13.60 5.17
N ILE A 240 7.93 -14.70 4.44
CA ILE A 240 7.45 -16.02 4.89
C ILE A 240 8.30 -16.58 6.03
N PHE A 241 9.56 -16.18 6.18
CA PHE A 241 10.43 -16.55 7.31
C PHE A 241 10.38 -15.56 8.47
N SER A 242 9.62 -14.46 8.37
CA SER A 242 9.46 -13.53 9.48
C SER A 242 8.74 -14.19 10.67
N ASN A 243 8.91 -13.64 11.87
CA ASN A 243 8.20 -14.12 13.06
C ASN A 243 6.68 -13.89 12.97
N GLU A 244 6.23 -13.01 12.07
CA GLU A 244 4.81 -12.69 11.88
C GLU A 244 4.10 -13.74 11.00
N SER A 245 4.84 -14.61 10.31
CA SER A 245 4.26 -15.68 9.48
C SER A 245 4.02 -16.95 10.29
N LEU A 246 2.77 -17.16 10.70
CA LEU A 246 2.37 -18.24 11.62
C LEU A 246 2.14 -19.61 10.94
N HIS A 247 2.31 -19.73 9.61
CA HIS A 247 1.86 -20.91 8.85
C HIS A 247 3.03 -21.75 8.30
N ARG A 248 3.92 -22.24 9.16
CA ARG A 248 5.10 -23.05 8.75
C ARG A 248 5.16 -24.42 9.45
N THR A 249 4.65 -25.47 8.79
CA THR A 249 4.90 -26.85 9.23
C THR A 249 6.37 -27.23 8.96
N PRO A 250 6.95 -28.23 9.68
CA PRO A 250 8.32 -28.66 9.43
C PRO A 250 8.60 -29.04 7.96
N MET A 251 7.64 -29.70 7.31
CA MET A 251 7.72 -30.05 5.89
C MET A 251 7.76 -28.80 5.00
N ARG A 252 6.85 -27.84 5.23
CA ARG A 252 6.81 -26.58 4.47
C ARG A 252 8.08 -25.78 4.67
N THR A 253 8.61 -25.71 5.89
CA THR A 253 9.89 -25.06 6.21
C THR A 253 11.04 -25.68 5.44
N LYS A 254 11.10 -27.01 5.32
CA LYS A 254 12.13 -27.70 4.52
C LYS A 254 12.04 -27.33 3.04
N THR A 255 10.83 -27.33 2.46
CA THR A 255 10.61 -26.94 1.07
C THR A 255 10.96 -25.48 0.81
N LEU A 256 10.51 -24.56 1.67
CA LEU A 256 10.84 -23.13 1.58
C LEU A 256 12.35 -22.88 1.71
N SER A 257 13.04 -23.61 2.59
CA SER A 257 14.50 -23.51 2.74
C SER A 257 15.21 -23.96 1.46
N LYS A 258 14.80 -25.09 0.86
CA LYS A 258 15.36 -25.53 -0.43
C LYS A 258 15.18 -24.48 -1.53
N ASN A 259 14.02 -23.85 -1.61
CA ASN A 259 13.75 -22.85 -2.64
C ASN A 259 14.52 -21.54 -2.38
N LEU A 260 14.62 -21.10 -1.12
CA LEU A 260 15.43 -19.94 -0.76
C LEU A 260 16.90 -20.13 -1.16
N ALA A 261 17.47 -21.32 -0.94
CA ALA A 261 18.84 -21.61 -1.36
C ALA A 261 19.04 -21.48 -2.88
N LYS A 262 18.05 -21.92 -3.68
CA LYS A 262 18.07 -21.71 -5.14
C LYS A 262 18.06 -20.23 -5.50
N VAL A 263 17.17 -19.45 -4.87
CA VAL A 263 17.05 -18.00 -5.13
C VAL A 263 18.33 -17.25 -4.75
N LEU A 264 18.91 -17.56 -3.59
CA LEU A 264 20.17 -16.93 -3.19
C LEU A 264 21.35 -17.26 -4.12
N ASN A 265 21.32 -18.43 -4.76
CA ASN A 265 22.32 -18.80 -5.78
C ASN A 265 22.03 -18.14 -7.14
N SER A 266 20.76 -17.90 -7.50
CA SER A 266 20.40 -17.27 -8.78
C SER A 266 20.56 -15.75 -8.77
N ASP A 267 20.31 -15.10 -7.63
CA ASP A 267 20.27 -13.63 -7.49
C ASP A 267 21.67 -12.98 -7.48
N GLN A 268 22.72 -13.72 -7.87
CA GLN A 268 24.12 -13.27 -7.85
C GLN A 268 24.58 -12.70 -6.51
N VAL A 269 23.92 -13.10 -5.41
CA VAL A 269 24.31 -12.69 -4.06
C VAL A 269 25.68 -13.31 -3.74
N PRO A 270 26.67 -12.53 -3.27
CA PRO A 270 27.97 -13.08 -2.89
C PRO A 270 27.83 -14.25 -1.91
N LYS A 271 28.49 -15.38 -2.17
CA LYS A 271 28.33 -16.62 -1.38
C LYS A 271 28.39 -16.43 0.15
N PRO A 272 29.34 -15.65 0.72
CA PRO A 272 29.35 -15.40 2.17
C PRO A 272 28.08 -14.71 2.67
N GLN A 273 27.56 -13.75 1.91
CA GLN A 273 26.33 -13.04 2.22
C GLN A 273 25.10 -13.95 2.08
N ALA A 274 25.03 -14.77 1.03
CA ALA A 274 23.98 -15.76 0.83
C ALA A 274 23.89 -16.73 2.01
N LYS A 275 25.02 -17.29 2.46
CA LYS A 275 25.09 -18.17 3.64
C LYS A 275 24.57 -17.48 4.90
N LYS A 276 25.02 -16.24 5.17
CA LYS A 276 24.59 -15.46 6.34
C LYS A 276 23.09 -15.16 6.30
N MET A 277 22.56 -14.77 5.15
CA MET A 277 21.14 -14.48 4.96
C MET A 277 20.29 -15.73 5.16
N PHE A 278 20.69 -16.85 4.57
CA PHE A 278 20.00 -18.14 4.71
C PHE A 278 19.93 -18.60 6.16
N ALA A 279 21.08 -18.61 6.85
CA ALA A 279 21.15 -19.04 8.25
C ALA A 279 20.27 -18.16 9.13
N ARG A 280 20.31 -16.83 8.92
CA ARG A 280 19.48 -15.87 9.66
C ARG A 280 17.98 -16.09 9.46
N MET A 281 17.54 -16.36 8.22
CA MET A 281 16.11 -16.53 7.92
C MET A 281 15.57 -17.89 8.37
N THR A 282 16.35 -18.96 8.16
CA THR A 282 15.85 -20.32 8.32
C THR A 282 16.23 -20.96 9.64
N GLY A 283 17.26 -20.44 10.32
CA GLY A 283 17.91 -21.10 11.47
C GLY A 283 18.65 -22.39 11.11
N LYS A 284 18.89 -22.67 9.81
CA LYS A 284 19.48 -23.92 9.33
C LYS A 284 20.90 -23.71 8.80
N ASN A 285 21.70 -24.78 8.84
CA ASN A 285 23.03 -24.82 8.25
C ASN A 285 22.95 -24.69 6.70
N PRO A 286 23.49 -23.61 6.09
CA PRO A 286 23.45 -23.39 4.64
C PRO A 286 24.07 -24.52 3.81
N SER A 287 25.16 -25.15 4.29
CA SER A 287 25.87 -26.19 3.54
C SER A 287 25.00 -27.42 3.25
N ARG A 288 24.00 -27.70 4.11
CA ARG A 288 23.02 -28.79 3.89
C ARG A 288 22.04 -28.52 2.74
N PHE A 289 22.04 -27.30 2.21
CA PHE A 289 21.15 -26.84 1.14
C PHE A 289 21.91 -26.39 -0.12
N GLY A 290 23.21 -26.68 -0.22
CA GLY A 290 24.03 -26.34 -1.39
C GLY A 290 24.38 -24.86 -1.50
N LEU A 291 24.47 -24.16 -0.36
CA LEU A 291 24.99 -22.80 -0.24
C LEU A 291 26.42 -22.78 0.29
#